data_AF-E7FP66-F1
#
_entry.id   AF-E7FP66-F1
#
_cell.length_a   1.000
_cell.length_b   1.000
_cell.length_c   1.000
_cell.angle_alpha   90.00
_cell.angle_beta   90.00
_cell.angle_gamma   90.00
#
_symmetry.space_group_name_H-M   'P 1'
#
loop_
_entity.id
_entity.type
_entity.pdbx_description
1 polymer ?
#
loop_
_entity_poly.entity_id
_entity_poly.type
_entity_poly.pdbx_seq_one_letter_code
_entity_poly.pdbx_strand_id
1 'polypeptide(L)'
;MSDNNSSAFNFRFISHTTKISKHGMGMAVDINTLYNPYVKTVDGELSIEPANAADYVDRSKDFSHKIDHDDLCYKLFTEHGFEWGGDWTHSKDYQHFEK
;
A
#
# COMPACT_ATOMS: atom_id res chain seq x y z
N MET A 1 3.34 9.19 -5.43
CA MET A 1 2.51 8.91 -4.25
C MET A 1 2.02 10.18 -3.56
N SER A 2 2.85 11.23 -3.40
CA SER A 2 2.43 12.47 -2.71
C SER A 2 1.20 13.16 -3.31
N ASP A 3 1.00 13.03 -4.62
CA ASP A 3 -0.19 13.55 -5.35
C ASP A 3 -1.43 12.67 -5.19
N ASN A 4 -1.37 11.60 -4.39
CA ASN A 4 -2.45 10.65 -4.15
C ASN A 4 -2.94 9.87 -5.41
N ASN A 5 -2.14 9.82 -6.47
CA ASN A 5 -2.49 9.08 -7.68
C ASN A 5 -2.37 7.56 -7.47
N SER A 6 -3.45 6.83 -7.76
CA SER A 6 -3.41 5.36 -7.84
C SER A 6 -2.56 4.90 -9.02
N SER A 7 -1.88 3.77 -8.88
CA SER A 7 -0.96 3.24 -9.90
C SER A 7 -1.03 1.72 -9.99
N ALA A 8 -0.78 1.15 -11.16
CA ALA A 8 -0.76 -0.30 -11.37
C ALA A 8 0.55 -0.73 -12.01
N PHE A 9 0.57 -0.99 -13.32
CA PHE A 9 1.78 -1.39 -14.03
C PHE A 9 2.86 -0.29 -13.97
N ASN A 10 4.03 -0.65 -13.45
CA ASN A 10 5.23 0.17 -13.45
C ASN A 10 6.44 -0.76 -13.45
N PHE A 11 7.12 -0.88 -14.59
CA PHE A 11 8.26 -1.78 -14.72
C PHE A 11 9.42 -1.35 -13.81
N ARG A 12 9.69 -2.18 -12.80
CA ARG A 12 10.80 -2.00 -11.85
C ARG A 12 11.19 -3.32 -11.19
N PHE A 13 12.42 -3.37 -10.69
CA PHE A 13 12.86 -4.39 -9.75
C PHE A 13 12.50 -3.99 -8.31
N ILE A 14 12.35 -4.97 -7.41
CA ILE A 14 12.29 -4.70 -5.97
C ILE A 14 13.63 -4.11 -5.54
N SER A 15 13.61 -3.06 -4.72
CA SER A 15 14.80 -2.30 -4.33
C SER A 15 15.94 -3.21 -3.87
N HIS A 16 17.14 -2.97 -4.41
CA HIS A 16 18.37 -3.74 -4.12
C HIS A 16 18.31 -5.22 -4.50
N THR A 17 17.39 -5.64 -5.36
CA THR A 17 17.31 -7.02 -5.89
C THR A 17 17.22 -7.02 -7.41
N THR A 18 17.33 -8.21 -8.02
CA THR A 18 17.05 -8.45 -9.44
C THR A 18 15.67 -9.07 -9.68
N LYS A 19 14.84 -9.17 -8.63
CA LYS A 19 13.48 -9.71 -8.72
C LYS A 19 12.54 -8.63 -9.24
N ILE A 20 11.81 -8.91 -10.32
CA ILE A 20 10.79 -7.98 -10.85
C ILE A 20 9.70 -7.80 -9.79
N SER A 21 9.32 -6.55 -9.51
CA SER A 21 8.20 -6.23 -8.62
C SER A 21 6.88 -6.74 -9.20
N LYS A 22 5.87 -7.04 -8.37
CA LYS A 22 4.52 -7.35 -8.85
C LYS A 22 3.93 -6.22 -9.70
N HIS A 23 4.25 -4.96 -9.40
CA HIS A 23 3.94 -3.83 -10.30
C HIS A 23 4.61 -3.95 -11.67
N GLY A 24 5.85 -4.42 -11.70
CA GLY A 24 6.58 -4.63 -12.96
C GLY A 24 6.08 -5.82 -13.76
N MET A 25 5.33 -6.73 -13.13
CA MET A 25 4.62 -7.83 -13.80
C MET A 25 3.18 -7.45 -14.19
N GLY A 26 2.70 -6.26 -13.81
CA GLY A 26 1.29 -5.88 -13.99
C GLY A 26 0.32 -6.62 -13.08
N MET A 27 0.81 -7.14 -11.95
CA MET A 27 0.06 -7.97 -11.00
C MET A 27 -0.20 -7.27 -9.66
N ALA A 28 0.05 -5.96 -9.59
CA ALA A 28 -0.20 -5.17 -8.39
C ALA A 28 -0.84 -3.82 -8.73
N VAL A 29 -1.54 -3.28 -7.73
CA VAL A 29 -2.15 -1.95 -7.77
C VAL A 29 -2.00 -1.28 -6.41
N ASP A 30 -1.64 0.01 -6.43
CA ASP A 30 -1.60 0.90 -5.29
C ASP A 30 -2.74 1.92 -5.41
N ILE A 31 -3.56 2.05 -4.37
CA ILE A 31 -4.79 2.86 -4.39
C ILE A 31 -4.75 3.95 -3.32
N ASN A 32 -5.03 5.20 -3.72
CA ASN A 32 -5.14 6.34 -2.81
C ASN A 32 -3.92 6.44 -1.87
N THR A 33 -2.73 6.50 -2.46
CA THR A 33 -1.44 6.32 -1.79
C THR A 33 -1.17 7.31 -0.65
N LEU A 34 -1.83 8.48 -0.65
CA LEU A 34 -1.74 9.44 0.45
C LEU A 34 -2.56 8.97 1.66
N TYR A 35 -3.78 8.50 1.44
CA TYR A 35 -4.70 8.05 2.51
C TYR A 35 -4.36 6.64 3.03
N ASN A 36 -3.62 5.86 2.24
CA ASN A 36 -3.25 4.49 2.55
C ASN A 36 -1.73 4.31 2.44
N PRO A 37 -0.95 4.91 3.34
CA PRO A 37 0.50 4.92 3.21
C PRO A 37 1.16 3.55 3.36
N TYR A 38 2.37 3.45 2.85
CA TYR A 38 3.33 2.43 3.23
C TYR A 38 4.06 2.86 4.50
N VAL A 39 4.03 2.02 5.53
CA VAL A 39 4.53 2.31 6.87
C VAL A 39 5.43 1.19 7.35
N LYS A 40 6.69 1.49 7.65
CA LYS A 40 7.67 0.53 8.18
C LYS A 40 8.54 1.15 9.26
N THR A 41 9.11 0.33 10.13
CA THR A 41 10.13 0.76 11.09
C THR A 41 11.51 0.45 10.54
N VAL A 42 12.39 1.45 10.49
CA VAL A 42 13.80 1.34 10.09
C VAL A 42 14.65 1.91 11.21
N ASP A 43 15.57 1.11 11.76
CA ASP A 43 16.48 1.52 12.84
C ASP A 43 15.76 2.15 14.07
N GLY A 44 14.54 1.69 14.36
CA GLY A 44 13.71 2.18 15.45
C GLY A 44 12.85 3.41 15.11
N GLU A 45 13.02 3.99 13.92
CA GLU A 45 12.26 5.14 13.44
C GLU A 45 11.17 4.73 12.45
N LEU A 46 10.06 5.45 12.49
CA LEU A 46 8.94 5.23 11.59
C LEU A 46 9.23 5.88 10.23
N SER A 47 9.30 5.08 9.18
CA SER A 47 9.36 5.52 7.79
C SER A 47 7.96 5.44 7.18
N ILE A 48 7.50 6.55 6.63
CA ILE A 48 6.16 6.73 6.06
C ILE A 48 6.32 7.17 4.61
N GLU A 49 5.67 6.45 3.70
CA GLU A 49 5.66 6.76 2.28
C GLU A 49 4.21 6.84 1.77
N PRO A 50 3.79 7.97 1.17
CA PRO A 50 4.56 9.18 0.95
C PRO A 50 4.77 10.00 2.24
N ALA A 51 5.82 10.82 2.28
CA ALA A 51 6.20 11.59 3.47
C ALA A 51 5.10 12.54 4.00
N ASN A 52 4.15 12.96 3.16
CA ASN A 52 3.00 13.78 3.55
C ASN A 52 1.80 12.99 4.09
N ALA A 53 1.91 11.68 4.30
CA ALA A 53 0.82 10.82 4.76
C ALA A 53 0.75 10.62 6.28
N ALA A 54 1.53 11.36 7.07
CA ALA A 54 1.62 11.18 8.52
C ALA A 54 0.25 11.20 9.24
N ASP A 55 -0.68 12.02 8.76
CA ASP A 55 -2.04 12.13 9.33
C ASP A 55 -2.88 10.84 9.18
N TYR A 56 -2.52 9.96 8.23
CA TYR A 56 -3.28 8.74 7.87
C TYR A 56 -2.65 7.44 8.40
N VAL A 57 -1.56 7.56 9.17
CA VAL A 57 -0.85 6.42 9.77
C VAL A 57 -1.66 5.79 10.90
N ASP A 58 -2.30 6.60 11.74
CA ASP A 58 -3.14 6.11 12.84
C ASP A 58 -4.46 5.56 12.28
N ARG A 59 -4.49 4.25 12.05
CA ARG A 59 -5.64 3.54 11.49
C ARG A 59 -6.84 3.42 12.44
N SER A 60 -6.67 3.78 13.72
CA SER A 60 -7.79 3.84 14.68
C SER A 60 -8.72 5.03 14.42
N LYS A 61 -8.23 6.06 13.72
CA LYS A 61 -9.02 7.24 13.35
C LYS A 61 -9.99 6.92 12.23
N ASP A 62 -11.07 7.68 12.19
CA ASP A 62 -12.01 7.68 11.07
C ASP A 62 -11.66 8.82 10.10
N PHE A 63 -11.54 8.49 8.82
CA PHE A 63 -11.28 9.42 7.73
C PHE A 63 -11.68 8.81 6.39
N SER A 64 -12.03 9.67 5.43
CA SER A 64 -12.46 9.25 4.11
C SER A 64 -11.33 8.55 3.34
N HIS A 65 -11.70 7.61 2.46
CA HIS A 65 -10.79 6.88 1.56
C HIS A 65 -9.81 5.92 2.26
N LYS A 66 -10.02 5.65 3.55
CA LYS A 66 -9.32 4.63 4.32
C LYS A 66 -9.71 3.23 3.82
N ILE A 67 -8.73 2.43 3.42
CA ILE A 67 -8.92 1.01 3.15
C ILE A 67 -8.77 0.25 4.47
N ASP A 68 -9.84 -0.43 4.88
CA ASP A 68 -9.85 -1.40 5.96
C ASP A 68 -10.68 -2.63 5.56
N HIS A 69 -10.88 -3.57 6.48
CA HIS A 69 -11.58 -4.83 6.19
C HIS A 69 -13.06 -4.64 5.84
N ASP A 70 -13.65 -3.49 6.18
CA ASP A 70 -15.04 -3.16 5.87
C ASP A 70 -15.18 -2.40 4.54
N ASP A 71 -14.09 -1.87 4.00
CA ASP A 71 -14.06 -1.11 2.74
C ASP A 71 -14.35 -1.99 1.51
N LEU A 72 -15.03 -1.40 0.52
CA LEU A 72 -15.39 -2.08 -0.73
C LEU A 72 -14.14 -2.50 -1.52
N CYS A 73 -13.07 -1.70 -1.49
CA CYS A 73 -11.82 -2.00 -2.19
C CYS A 73 -11.24 -3.31 -1.66
N TYR A 74 -11.08 -3.44 -0.34
CA TYR A 74 -10.58 -4.65 0.30
C TYR A 74 -11.42 -5.87 -0.10
N LYS A 75 -12.74 -5.77 0.04
CA LYS A 75 -13.68 -6.87 -0.26
C LYS A 75 -13.57 -7.37 -1.70
N LEU A 76 -13.54 -6.46 -2.67
CA LEU A 76 -13.47 -6.84 -4.09
C LEU A 76 -12.11 -7.43 -4.49
N PHE A 77 -11.01 -6.85 -4.03
CA PHE A 77 -9.69 -7.37 -4.37
C PHE A 77 -9.46 -8.77 -3.76
N THR A 78 -9.85 -8.96 -2.49
CA THR A 78 -9.72 -10.25 -1.82
C THR A 78 -10.67 -11.31 -2.42
N GLU A 79 -11.89 -10.95 -2.82
CA GLU A 79 -12.81 -11.83 -3.57
C GLU A 79 -12.17 -12.36 -4.87
N HIS A 80 -11.37 -11.53 -5.56
CA HIS A 80 -10.66 -11.92 -6.77
C HIS A 80 -9.27 -12.55 -6.53
N GLY A 81 -8.95 -12.83 -5.26
CA GLY A 81 -7.75 -13.53 -4.84
C GLY A 81 -6.48 -12.69 -4.87
N PHE A 82 -6.59 -11.37 -4.66
CA PHE A 82 -5.45 -10.53 -4.32
C PHE A 82 -5.20 -10.58 -2.82
N GLU A 83 -3.93 -10.46 -2.44
CA GLU A 83 -3.50 -10.20 -1.08
C GLU A 83 -3.40 -8.70 -0.84
N TRP A 84 -3.69 -8.25 0.38
CA TRP A 84 -3.61 -6.83 0.75
C TRP A 84 -2.38 -6.55 1.63
N GLY A 85 -1.58 -5.55 1.24
CA GLY A 85 -0.39 -5.13 1.98
C GLY A 85 -0.68 -4.56 3.38
N GLY A 86 -1.92 -4.13 3.63
CA GLY A 86 -2.39 -3.75 4.95
C GLY A 86 -2.43 -4.91 5.96
N ASP A 87 -2.42 -6.17 5.50
CA ASP A 87 -2.43 -7.35 6.38
C ASP A 87 -1.02 -7.83 6.74
N TRP A 88 0.03 -7.38 6.04
CA TRP A 88 1.41 -7.82 6.30
C TRP A 88 1.89 -7.53 7.72
N THR A 89 2.63 -8.44 8.35
CA THR A 89 3.10 -8.27 9.74
C THR A 89 4.12 -7.14 9.90
N HIS A 90 4.99 -6.97 8.91
CA HIS A 90 6.03 -5.96 8.87
C HIS A 90 5.84 -5.10 7.63
N SER A 91 6.17 -3.81 7.73
CA SER A 91 6.09 -2.88 6.61
C SER A 91 4.70 -2.84 5.98
N LYS A 92 3.70 -2.42 6.75
CA LYS A 92 2.30 -2.33 6.33
C LYS A 92 2.18 -1.45 5.09
N ASP A 93 1.66 -1.98 3.99
CA ASP A 93 1.48 -1.25 2.74
C ASP A 93 0.00 -1.10 2.42
N TYR A 94 -0.67 -0.11 3.04
CA TYR A 94 -2.14 -0.03 3.02
C TYR A 94 -2.72 0.25 1.63
N GLN A 95 -1.94 0.85 0.74
CA GLN A 95 -2.31 1.13 -0.64
C GLN A 95 -2.30 -0.14 -1.52
N HIS A 96 -1.54 -1.16 -1.12
CA HIS A 96 -1.04 -2.18 -2.04
C HIS A 96 -1.91 -3.44 -2.08
N PHE A 97 -2.24 -3.89 -3.28
CA PHE A 97 -2.81 -5.22 -3.54
C PHE A 97 -2.00 -5.96 -4.59
N GLU A 98 -1.70 -7.24 -4.38
CA GLU A 98 -0.95 -8.07 -5.34
C GLU A 98 -1.47 -9.50 -5.48
N LYS A 99 -1.13 -10.14 -6.61
CA LYS A 99 -1.40 -11.54 -6.94
C LYS A 99 -0.17 -12.18 -7.60
#